data_AF-A0A212DIT9-F1
#
_entry.id   AF-A0A212DIT9-F1
#
_cell.length_a   1.000
_cell.length_b   1.000
_cell.length_c   1.000
_cell.angle_alpha   90.00
_cell.angle_beta   90.00
_cell.angle_gamma   90.00
#
_symmetry.space_group_name_H-M   'P 1'
#
loop_
_entity.id
_entity.type
_entity.pdbx_description
1 polymer ?
#
loop_
_entity_poly.entity_id
_entity_poly.type
_entity_poly.pdbx_seq_one_letter_code
_entity_poly.pdbx_strand_id
1 'polypeptide(L)' 'YNWTVDEVVQWLITYVELPQYEETFRKLQLSGHAMPRLAVTNTTMTGTVLKMTDRSHRQKLQLKALDTVLFGPPL' A
#
# COMPACT_ATOMS: atom_id res chain seq x y z
N TYR A 1 1.17 -14.54 6.49
CA TYR A 1 0.49 -13.65 5.54
C TYR A 1 -0.68 -12.91 6.22
N ASN A 2 -0.48 -12.40 7.44
CA ASN A 2 -1.56 -11.83 8.27
C ASN A 2 -1.19 -10.43 8.74
N TRP A 3 -0.83 -9.53 7.82
CA TRP A 3 -0.69 -8.13 8.26
C TRP A 3 -2.05 -7.56 8.60
N THR A 4 -2.10 -7.00 9.79
CA THR A 4 -3.16 -6.12 10.21
C THR A 4 -3.09 -4.81 9.44
N VAL A 5 -4.18 -4.03 9.54
CA VAL A 5 -4.24 -2.70 8.94
C VAL A 5 -3.13 -1.80 9.50
N ASP A 6 -2.78 -1.98 10.77
CA ASP A 6 -1.74 -1.18 11.43
C ASP A 6 -0.34 -1.48 10.87
N GLU A 7 -0.01 -2.76 10.66
CA GLU A 7 1.25 -3.16 10.03
C GLU A 7 1.36 -2.66 8.59
N VAL A 8 0.27 -2.71 7.82
CA VAL A 8 0.21 -2.16 6.46
C VAL A 8 0.44 -0.64 6.47
N VAL A 9 -0.15 0.06 7.44
CA VAL A 9 0.01 1.51 7.59
C VAL A 9 1.44 1.86 8.00
N GLN A 10 2.01 1.13 8.97
CA GLN A 10 3.40 1.33 9.37
C GLN A 10 4.36 1.04 8.22
N TRP A 11 4.05 0.03 7.40
CA TRP A 11 4.80 -0.25 6.19
C TRP A 11 4.72 0.89 5.16
N LEU A 12 3.54 1.45 4.96
CA LEU A 12 3.33 2.59 4.07
C LEU A 12 4.14 3.82 4.53
N ILE A 13 4.20 4.07 5.84
CA ILE A 13 4.94 5.19 6.42
C ILE A 13 6.45 4.94 6.35
N THR A 14 6.90 3.74 6.69
CA THR A 14 8.33 3.44 6.90
C THR A 14 9.03 3.03 5.59
N TYR A 15 8.38 2.23 4.74
CA TYR A 15 9.00 1.66 3.54
C TYR A 15 8.58 2.36 2.25
N VAL A 16 7.32 2.76 2.16
CA VAL A 16 6.81 3.51 1.01
C VAL A 16 7.06 5.01 1.19
N GLU A 17 7.25 5.47 2.43
CA GLU A 17 7.45 6.88 2.80
C GLU A 17 6.28 7.75 2.34
N LEU A 18 5.06 7.23 2.53
CA LEU A 18 3.83 7.85 2.10
C LEU A 18 2.81 7.98 3.25
N PRO A 19 3.17 8.68 4.35
CA PRO A 19 2.31 8.80 5.53
C PRO A 19 0.98 9.49 5.22
N GLN A 20 0.95 10.39 4.24
CA GLN A 20 -0.26 11.10 3.82
C GLN A 20 -1.42 10.21 3.36
N TYR A 21 -1.18 8.94 3.03
CA TYR A 21 -2.23 7.99 2.66
C TYR A 21 -2.61 7.03 3.80
N GLU A 22 -2.01 7.15 4.98
CA GLU A 22 -2.29 6.29 6.15
C GLU A 22 -3.78 6.26 6.49
N GLU A 23 -4.42 7.43 6.48
CA GLU A 23 -5.81 7.58 6.90
C GLU A 23 -6.73 6.89 5.90
N THR A 24 -6.35 6.92 4.61
CA THR A 24 -7.07 6.20 3.56
C THR A 24 -6.91 4.70 3.71
N PHE A 25 -5.69 4.22 4.00
CA PHE A 25 -5.44 2.81 4.25
C PHE A 25 -6.19 2.29 5.47
N ARG A 26 -6.23 3.07 6.57
CA ARG A 26 -7.04 2.75 7.76
C ARG A 26 -8.54 2.76 7.47
N LYS A 27 -9.03 3.77 6.76
CA LYS A 27 -10.46 3.91 6.42
C LYS A 27 -10.96 2.78 5.53
N LEU A 28 -10.11 2.29 4.63
CA LEU A 28 -10.39 1.14 3.75
C LEU A 28 -10.13 -0.20 4.42
N GLN A 29 -9.60 -0.20 5.65
CA GLN A 29 -9.18 -1.39 6.39
C GLN A 29 -8.30 -2.31 5.53
N LEU A 30 -7.33 -1.72 4.82
CA LEU A 30 -6.40 -2.46 3.98
C LEU A 30 -5.47 -3.30 4.86
N SER A 31 -5.68 -4.61 4.83
CA SER A 31 -4.87 -5.61 5.50
C SER A 31 -3.92 -6.31 4.50
N GLY A 32 -3.04 -7.18 4.98
CA GLY A 32 -2.04 -7.87 4.15
C GLY A 32 -2.65 -8.66 2.97
N HIS A 33 -3.92 -9.05 3.04
CA HIS A 33 -4.65 -9.65 1.92
C HIS A 33 -4.85 -8.70 0.73
N ALA A 34 -4.83 -7.38 0.96
CA ALA A 34 -4.94 -6.39 -0.08
C ALA A 34 -3.59 -6.01 -0.71
N MET A 35 -2.45 -6.42 -0.11
CA MET A 35 -1.12 -6.16 -0.66
C MET A 35 -0.92 -6.67 -2.09
N PRO A 36 -1.32 -7.92 -2.44
CA PRO A 36 -1.24 -8.39 -3.82
C PRO A 36 -2.04 -7.48 -4.77
N ARG A 37 -3.22 -7.00 -4.35
CA ARG A 37 -4.06 -6.10 -5.15
C ARG A 37 -3.45 -4.72 -5.35
N LEU A 38 -2.64 -4.25 -4.40
CA LEU A 38 -1.85 -3.01 -4.51
C LEU A 38 -0.65 -3.20 -5.45
N ALA A 39 -0.01 -4.38 -5.43
CA ALA A 39 1.13 -4.71 -6.29
C ALA A 39 0.77 -4.86 -7.78
N VAL A 40 -0.44 -5.32 -8.11
CA VAL A 40 -0.90 -5.38 -9.52
C VAL A 40 -1.44 -4.06 -10.08
N THR A 41 -1.40 -2.95 -9.32
CA THR A 41 -1.91 -1.62 -9.74
C THR A 41 -3.32 -1.68 -10.32
N ASN A 42 -4.31 -1.82 -9.44
CA ASN A 42 -5.68 -1.48 -9.80
C ASN A 42 -5.79 0.05 -9.93
N THR A 43 -5.57 0.59 -11.13
CA THR A 43 -5.63 2.02 -11.45
C THR A 43 -6.88 2.71 -10.89
N THR A 44 -8.02 2.01 -10.84
CA THR A 44 -9.29 2.47 -10.26
C THR A 44 -9.25 2.63 -8.74
N MET A 45 -8.56 1.73 -8.02
CA MET A 45 -8.46 1.78 -6.56
C MET A 45 -7.42 2.82 -6.10
N THR A 46 -6.25 2.84 -6.74
CA THR A 46 -5.20 3.83 -6.44
C THR A 46 -5.56 5.25 -6.90
N GLY A 47 -6.29 5.38 -8.02
CA GLY A 47 -6.68 6.68 -8.57
C GLY A 47 -7.90 7.28 -7.90
N THR A 48 -8.99 6.51 -7.77
CA THR A 48 -10.28 7.04 -7.30
C THR A 48 -10.43 6.98 -5.78
N VAL A 49 -9.89 5.94 -5.14
CA VAL A 49 -10.07 5.71 -3.70
C VAL A 49 -8.94 6.32 -2.89
N LEU A 50 -7.70 6.16 -3.36
CA LEU A 50 -6.50 6.69 -2.70
C LEU A 50 -6.16 8.13 -3.07
N LYS A 51 -6.87 8.72 -4.04
CA LYS A 51 -6.58 10.07 -4.57
C LYS A 51 -5.08 10.28 -4.84
N MET A 52 -4.36 9.23 -5.23
CA MET A 52 -2.95 9.34 -5.59
C MET A 52 -2.87 10.00 -6.96
N THR A 53 -2.88 11.32 -7.03
CA THR A 53 -2.81 12.06 -8.31
C THR A 53 -1.43 11.90 -8.95
N ASP A 54 -0.39 11.73 -8.13
CA ASP A 54 0.98 11.60 -8.60
C ASP A 54 1.28 10.18 -9.10
N ARG A 55 1.75 10.08 -10.34
CA ARG A 55 2.14 8.81 -10.96
C ARG A 55 3.30 8.17 -10.21
N SER A 56 4.22 8.98 -9.68
CA SER A 56 5.40 8.51 -8.94
C SER A 56 5.00 7.83 -7.64
N HIS A 57 4.01 8.38 -6.92
CA HIS A 57 3.49 7.75 -5.70
C HIS A 57 2.85 6.39 -5.98
N ARG A 58 2.06 6.27 -7.06
CA ARG A 58 1.47 4.98 -7.44
C ARG A 58 2.53 3.96 -7.81
N GLN A 59 3.52 4.37 -8.59
CA GLN A 59 4.58 3.49 -9.06
C GLN A 59 5.50 3.05 -7.91
N LYS A 60 5.81 3.96 -6.97
CA LYS A 60 6.55 3.64 -5.74
C LYS A 60 5.77 2.67 -4.86
N LEU A 61 4.48 2.94 -4.61
CA LEU A 61 3.61 2.05 -3.85
C LEU A 61 3.55 0.66 -4.50
N GLN A 62 3.38 0.60 -5.82
CA GLN A 62 3.33 -0.65 -6.56
C GLN A 62 4.60 -1.48 -6.38
N LEU A 63 5.77 -0.88 -6.63
CA LEU A 63 7.06 -1.56 -6.53
C LEU A 63 7.28 -2.08 -5.11
N LYS A 64 7.05 -1.23 -4.10
CA LYS A 64 7.19 -1.62 -2.70
C LYS A 64 6.21 -2.74 -2.34
N ALA A 65 4.94 -2.65 -2.77
CA ALA A 65 3.93 -3.67 -2.50
C ALA A 65 4.29 -4.99 -3.17
N LEU A 66 4.83 -4.95 -4.39
CA LEU A 66 5.33 -6.11 -5.10
C LEU A 66 6.49 -6.76 -4.34
N ASP A 67 7.50 -5.98 -3.95
CA ASP A 67 8.61 -6.43 -3.10
C ASP A 67 8.08 -7.09 -1.82
N THR A 68 7.12 -6.46 -1.17
CA THR A 68 6.51 -6.95 0.08
C THR A 68 5.74 -8.25 -0.09
N VAL A 69 5.03 -8.42 -1.20
CA VAL A 69 4.28 -9.65 -1.50
C VAL A 69 5.24 -10.79 -1.86
N LEU A 70 6.31 -10.47 -2.58
CA LEU A 70 7.34 -11.42 -3.03
C LEU A 70 8.26 -11.85 -1.88
N PHE A 71 8.67 -10.92 -1.03
CA PHE A 71 9.69 -11.11 0.00
C PHE A 71 9.13 -11.11 1.43
N GLY A 72 7.87 -10.73 1.61
CA GLY A 72 7.23 -10.63 2.92
C GLY A 72 7.50 -9.30 3.64
N PRO A 73 7.05 -9.16 4.91
CA PRO A 73 7.34 -7.99 5.73
C PRO A 73 8.82 -7.83 5.90
N PRO A 74 9.36 -6.64 5.61
CA PRO A 74 10.67 -6.32 6.10
C PRO A 74 10.62 -6.36 7.64
N LEU A 75 11.50 -7.19 8.20
CA LEU A 75 11.63 -7.53 9.64
C LEU A 75 11.86 -6.30 10.52
#